data_AF-A0A1G1GTB2-F1
#
_entry.id   AF-A0A1G1GTB2-F1
#
_cell.length_a   1.000
_cell.length_b   1.000
_cell.length_c   1.000
_cell.angle_alpha   90.00
_cell.angle_beta   90.00
_cell.angle_gamma   90.00
#
_symmetry.space_group_name_H-M   'P 1'
#
loop_
_entity.id
_entity.type
_entity.pdbx_description
1 polymer ?
#
loop_
_entity_poly.entity_id
_entity_poly.type
_entity_poly.pdbx_seq_one_letter_code
_entity_poly.pdbx_strand_id
1 'polypeptide(L)'
;MLEFGLSDPLRRGCMMTNTVMELAPHEKDIALKVSGRLQMAEEGFFQLLTRAKQEGELAKNKDPRALARVLVTMMQGTIVMIKAGTPADAVRQTAEAALSILE
;
A
#
# COMPACT_ATOMS: atom_id res chain seq x y z
N MET A 1 5.36 -3.66 8.63
CA MET A 1 5.51 -2.38 7.89
C MET A 1 5.06 -1.20 8.73
N LEU A 2 3.81 -1.17 9.20
CA LEU A 2 3.27 -0.07 10.02
C LEU A 2 4.10 0.21 11.27
N GLU A 3 4.34 -0.81 12.09
CA GLU A 3 5.13 -0.66 13.33
C GLU A 3 6.58 -0.21 13.08
N PHE A 4 7.17 -0.60 11.95
CA PHE A 4 8.51 -0.13 11.56
C PHE A 4 8.50 1.36 11.19
N GLY A 5 7.47 1.82 10.48
CA GLY A 5 7.35 3.25 10.14
C GLY A 5 7.01 4.11 11.36
N LEU A 6 6.16 3.61 12.26
CA LEU A 6 5.74 4.32 13.47
C LEU A 6 6.83 4.38 14.55
N SER A 7 7.75 3.42 14.58
CA SER A 7 8.86 3.39 15.53
C SER A 7 10.06 4.24 15.11
N ASP A 8 10.11 4.73 13.86
CA ASP A 8 11.18 5.60 13.39
C ASP A 8 11.01 7.02 13.97
N PRO A 9 11.91 7.48 14.87
CA PRO A 9 11.81 8.81 15.48
C PRO A 9 11.96 9.93 14.44
N LEU A 10 12.61 9.66 13.31
CA LEU A 10 12.81 10.61 12.22
C LEU A 10 11.71 10.53 11.15
N ARG A 11 10.78 9.57 11.27
CA ARG A 11 9.65 9.37 10.35
C ARG A 11 10.08 9.42 8.88
N ARG A 12 11.16 8.71 8.54
CA ARG A 12 11.78 8.78 7.20
C ARG A 12 10.84 8.32 6.08
N GLY A 13 9.83 7.51 6.43
CA GLY A 13 8.87 6.94 5.49
C GLY A 13 9.45 5.70 4.79
N CYS A 14 9.08 5.50 3.53
CA CYS A 14 9.62 4.42 2.70
C CYS A 14 10.46 5.02 1.58
N MET A 15 11.62 4.42 1.29
CA MET A 15 12.46 4.79 0.16
C MET A 15 11.65 4.81 -1.15
N MET A 16 10.82 3.80 -1.39
CA MET A 16 9.99 3.73 -2.60
C MET A 16 9.01 4.90 -2.70
N THR A 17 8.25 5.19 -1.64
CA THR A 17 7.28 6.29 -1.61
C THR A 17 7.96 7.64 -1.80
N ASN A 18 9.09 7.88 -1.11
CA ASN A 18 9.84 9.13 -1.27
C ASN A 18 10.35 9.29 -2.71
N THR A 19 10.92 8.23 -3.30
CA THR A 19 11.38 8.24 -4.70
C THR A 19 10.24 8.50 -5.69
N VAL A 20 9.06 7.92 -5.46
CA VAL A 20 7.86 8.19 -6.27
C VAL A 20 7.48 9.67 -6.23
N MET A 21 7.53 10.30 -5.05
CA MET A 21 7.13 11.69 -4.86
C MET A 21 8.17 12.70 -5.38
N GLU A 22 9.45 12.43 -5.17
CA GLU A 22 10.53 13.39 -5.41
C GLU A 22 11.20 13.22 -6.78
N LEU A 23 11.44 11.98 -7.23
CA LEU A 23 12.27 11.71 -8.41
C LEU A 23 11.45 11.29 -9.63
N ALA A 24 10.37 10.53 -9.47
CA ALA A 24 9.55 10.07 -10.60
C ALA A 24 8.98 11.20 -11.48
N PRO A 25 8.59 12.39 -10.95
CA PRO A 25 8.13 13.50 -11.79
C PRO A 25 9.21 14.07 -12.72
N HIS A 26 10.49 13.87 -12.40
CA HIS A 26 11.62 14.51 -13.07
C HIS A 26 12.49 13.52 -13.86
N GLU A 27 12.56 12.25 -13.42
CA GLU A 27 13.41 11.22 -14.02
C GLU A 27 12.61 10.04 -14.55
N LYS A 28 12.51 9.93 -15.88
CA LYS A 28 11.72 8.91 -16.58
C LYS A 28 12.15 7.48 -16.25
N ASP A 29 13.45 7.22 -16.17
CA ASP A 29 13.97 5.89 -15.87
C ASP A 29 13.63 5.45 -14.43
N ILE A 30 13.60 6.41 -13.50
CA ILE A 30 13.16 6.16 -12.12
C ILE A 30 11.65 5.93 -12.10
N ALA A 31 10.87 6.75 -12.82
CA ALA A 31 9.41 6.59 -12.93
C ALA A 31 9.01 5.19 -13.43
N LEU A 32 9.70 4.68 -14.46
CA LEU A 32 9.49 3.32 -14.97
C LEU A 32 9.82 2.25 -13.92
N LYS A 33 10.96 2.39 -13.23
CA LYS A 33 11.36 1.44 -12.17
C LYS A 33 10.36 1.41 -11.02
N VAL A 34 9.94 2.58 -10.52
CA VAL A 34 8.99 2.62 -9.40
C VAL A 34 7.60 2.13 -9.80
N SER A 35 7.14 2.44 -11.00
CA SER A 35 5.89 1.91 -11.55
C SER A 35 5.90 0.38 -11.61
N GLY A 36 6.99 -0.20 -12.13
CA GLY A 36 7.13 -1.67 -12.16
C GLY A 36 7.15 -2.32 -10.77
N ARG A 37 7.71 -1.63 -9.76
CA ARG A 37 7.67 -2.11 -8.37
C ARG A 37 6.27 -2.04 -7.75
N LEU A 38 5.52 -0.98 -8.02
CA LEU A 38 4.13 -0.86 -7.57
C LEU A 38 3.24 -1.91 -8.25
N GLN A 39 3.45 -2.16 -9.54
CA GLN A 39 2.77 -3.22 -10.28
C GLN A 39 3.09 -4.61 -9.72
N MET A 40 4.34 -4.87 -9.34
CA MET A 40 4.73 -6.12 -8.69
C MET A 40 4.01 -6.32 -7.35
N ALA A 41 3.87 -5.26 -6.55
CA ALA A 41 3.09 -5.32 -5.30
C ALA A 41 1.59 -5.55 -5.57
N GLU A 42 1.02 -4.87 -6.56
CA GLU A 42 -0.38 -5.08 -6.99
C GLU A 42 -0.61 -6.53 -7.42
N GLU A 43 0.30 -7.09 -8.21
CA GLU A 43 0.19 -8.46 -8.70
C GLU A 43 0.27 -9.49 -7.56
N GLY A 44 1.15 -9.27 -6.58
CA GLY A 44 1.20 -10.10 -5.38
C GLY A 44 -0.12 -10.11 -4.59
N PHE A 45 -0.73 -8.94 -4.37
CA PHE A 45 -2.04 -8.85 -3.74
C PHE A 45 -3.14 -9.47 -4.58
N PHE A 46 -3.13 -9.26 -5.90
CA PHE A 46 -4.10 -9.85 -6.82
C PHE A 46 -4.08 -11.38 -6.76
N GLN A 47 -2.90 -11.99 -6.78
CA GLN A 47 -2.76 -13.44 -6.69
C GLN A 47 -3.28 -13.98 -5.36
N LEU A 48 -2.94 -13.32 -4.25
CA LEU A 48 -3.43 -13.67 -2.93
C LEU A 48 -4.96 -13.59 -2.83
N LEU A 49 -5.56 -12.47 -3.28
CA LEU A 49 -7.01 -12.26 -3.23
C LEU A 49 -7.77 -13.19 -4.18
N THR A 50 -7.18 -13.52 -5.34
CA THR A 50 -7.75 -14.50 -6.27
C THR A 50 -7.80 -15.88 -5.63
N ARG A 51 -6.72 -16.29 -4.95
CA ARG A 51 -6.68 -17.53 -4.19
C ARG A 51 -7.74 -17.54 -3.07
N ALA A 52 -7.80 -16.49 -2.25
CA ALA A 52 -8.80 -16.36 -1.20
C ALA A 52 -10.24 -16.47 -1.73
N LYS A 53 -10.52 -15.90 -2.91
CA LYS A 53 -11.83 -16.02 -3.58
C LYS A 53 -12.14 -17.46 -4.03
N GLN A 54 -11.14 -18.18 -4.51
CA GLN A 54 -11.29 -19.59 -4.90
C GLN A 54 -11.53 -20.51 -3.69
N GLU A 55 -10.87 -20.21 -2.56
CA GLU A 55 -11.02 -20.93 -1.29
C GLU A 55 -12.32 -20.54 -0.54
N GLY A 56 -13.04 -19.52 -1.01
CA GLY A 56 -14.30 -19.06 -0.41
C GLY A 56 -14.13 -18.10 0.78
N GLU A 57 -12.91 -17.65 1.04
CA GLU A 57 -12.56 -16.69 2.09
C GLU A 57 -12.89 -15.24 1.69
N LEU A 58 -12.98 -14.96 0.39
CA LEU A 58 -13.37 -13.65 -0.15
C LEU A 58 -14.73 -13.72 -0.85
N ALA A 59 -15.63 -12.79 -0.53
CA ALA A 59 -16.98 -12.75 -1.08
C ALA A 59 -17.01 -12.73 -2.63
N LYS A 60 -17.96 -13.47 -3.23
CA LYS A 60 -18.02 -13.70 -4.69
C LYS A 60 -18.18 -12.42 -5.51
N ASN A 61 -18.80 -11.39 -4.96
CA ASN A 61 -19.03 -10.09 -5.61
C ASN A 61 -17.81 -9.16 -5.56
N LYS A 62 -16.75 -9.48 -4.81
CA LYS A 62 -15.54 -8.67 -4.73
C LYS A 62 -14.67 -8.89 -5.96
N ASP A 63 -14.06 -7.83 -6.49
CA ASP A 63 -13.07 -7.89 -7.55
C ASP A 63 -11.65 -7.91 -6.96
N PRO A 64 -10.91 -9.04 -7.06
CA PRO A 64 -9.54 -9.14 -6.55
C PRO A 64 -8.60 -8.08 -7.13
N ARG A 65 -8.78 -7.67 -8.39
CA ARG A 65 -7.88 -6.69 -9.03
C ARG A 65 -8.14 -5.28 -8.50
N ALA A 66 -9.40 -4.89 -8.36
CA ALA A 66 -9.76 -3.63 -7.74
C ALA A 66 -9.27 -3.55 -6.28
N LEU A 67 -9.46 -4.61 -5.50
CA LEU A 67 -9.00 -4.68 -4.12
C LEU A 67 -7.47 -4.62 -4.02
N ALA A 68 -6.74 -5.31 -4.89
CA ALA A 68 -5.28 -5.23 -4.92
C ALA A 68 -4.78 -3.79 -5.13
N ARG A 69 -5.40 -3.03 -6.05
CA ARG A 69 -5.08 -1.61 -6.28
C ARG A 69 -5.39 -0.74 -5.07
N VAL A 70 -6.52 -0.99 -4.40
CA VAL A 70 -6.86 -0.31 -3.14
C VAL A 70 -5.80 -0.58 -2.08
N LEU A 71 -5.37 -1.83 -1.88
CA LEU A 71 -4.36 -2.19 -0.89
C LEU A 71 -3.01 -1.52 -1.17
N VAL A 72 -2.53 -1.51 -2.43
CA VAL A 72 -1.30 -0.79 -2.80
C VAL A 72 -1.44 0.71 -2.53
N THR A 73 -2.58 1.30 -2.90
CA THR A 73 -2.83 2.73 -2.72
C THR A 73 -2.86 3.10 -1.24
N MET A 74 -3.59 2.33 -0.41
CA MET A 74 -3.68 2.54 1.03
C MET A 74 -2.32 2.34 1.72
N MET A 75 -1.52 1.36 1.26
CA MET A 75 -0.16 1.15 1.75
C MET A 75 0.71 2.39 1.49
N GLN A 76 0.70 2.94 0.27
CA GLN A 76 1.46 4.15 -0.05
C GLN A 76 0.97 5.37 0.73
N GLY A 77 -0.35 5.58 0.79
CA GLY A 77 -0.95 6.67 1.54
C GLY A 77 -0.61 6.62 3.03
N THR A 78 -0.63 5.43 3.62
CA THR A 78 -0.28 5.25 5.05
C THR A 78 1.16 5.66 5.33
N ILE A 79 2.10 5.32 4.45
CA ILE A 79 3.51 5.72 4.59
C ILE A 79 3.65 7.25 4.53
N VAL A 80 2.91 7.91 3.63
CA VAL A 80 2.86 9.37 3.57
C VAL A 80 2.32 9.96 4.86
N MET A 81 1.24 9.41 5.40
CA MET A 81 0.64 9.89 6.66
C MET A 81 1.57 9.70 7.87
N ILE A 82 2.30 8.59 7.94
CA ILE A 82 3.35 8.36 8.96
C ILE A 82 4.43 9.45 8.85
N LYS A 83 4.93 9.71 7.63
CA LYS A 83 5.93 10.75 7.36
C LYS A 83 5.42 12.16 7.73
N ALA A 84 4.12 12.42 7.48
CA ALA A 84 3.45 13.66 7.87
C ALA A 84 3.25 13.82 9.38
N GLY A 85 3.56 12.79 10.18
CA GLY A 85 3.45 12.83 11.63
C GLY A 85 2.06 12.54 12.18
N THR A 86 1.23 11.87 11.40
CA THR A 86 -0.10 11.41 11.83
C THR A 86 0.01 10.54 13.09
N PRO A 87 -0.87 10.72 14.08
CA PRO A 87 -0.90 9.88 15.28
C PRO A 87 -0.97 8.38 14.97
N ALA A 88 -0.29 7.57 15.79
CA ALA A 88 -0.17 6.12 15.55
C ALA A 88 -1.52 5.39 15.59
N ASP A 89 -2.43 5.82 16.45
CA ASP A 89 -3.81 5.34 16.53
C ASP A 89 -4.58 5.62 15.23
N ALA A 90 -4.50 6.84 14.70
CA ALA A 90 -5.16 7.20 13.45
C ALA A 90 -4.59 6.41 12.24
N VAL A 91 -3.27 6.18 12.22
CA VAL A 91 -2.62 5.32 11.22
C VAL A 91 -3.12 3.88 11.31
N ARG A 92 -3.22 3.31 12.52
CA ARG A 92 -3.74 1.95 12.74
C ARG A 92 -5.21 1.83 12.34
N GLN A 93 -6.04 2.77 12.75
CA GLN A 93 -7.46 2.83 12.36
C GLN A 93 -7.64 2.88 10.85
N THR A 94 -6.80 3.66 10.15
CA THR A 94 -6.85 3.73 8.68
C THR A 94 -6.49 2.40 8.04
N ALA A 95 -5.49 1.69 8.57
CA ALA A 95 -5.12 0.36 8.08
C ALA A 95 -6.20 -0.69 8.37
N GLU A 96 -6.81 -0.66 9.55
CA GLU A 96 -7.94 -1.53 9.91
C GLU A 96 -9.14 -1.30 8.99
N ALA A 97 -9.52 -0.05 8.77
CA ALA A 97 -10.60 0.33 7.84
C ALA A 97 -10.30 -0.07 6.39
N ALA A 98 -9.03 -0.07 5.97
CA ALA A 98 -8.65 -0.58 4.65
C ALA A 98 -8.87 -2.10 4.54
N LEU A 99 -8.57 -2.84 5.60
CA LEU A 99 -8.70 -4.30 5.64
C LEU A 99 -10.16 -4.74 5.77
N SER A 100 -11.02 -3.98 6.44
CA SER A 100 -12.46 -4.29 6.53
C SER A 100 -13.17 -4.25 5.18
N ILE A 101 -12.55 -3.65 4.14
CA ILE A 101 -13.05 -3.69 2.76
C ILE A 101 -12.97 -5.12 2.18
N LEU A 102 -12.12 -5.98 2.74
CA LEU A 102 -11.97 -7.37 2.31
C LEU A 102 -13.04 -8.30 2.87
N GLU A 103 -13.76 -7.88 3.92
CA GLU A 103 -14.87 -8.61 4.55
C GLU A 103 -16.11 -8.71 3.65
#